data_AF-A0A6V8EQY6-F1
#
_entry.id   AF-A0A6V8EQY6-F1
#
_cell.length_a   1.000
_cell.length_b   1.000
_cell.length_c   1.000
_cell.angle_alpha   90.00
_cell.angle_beta   90.00
_cell.angle_gamma   90.00
#
_symmetry.space_group_name_H-M   'P 1'
#
loop_
_entity.id
_entity.type
_entity.pdbx_description
1 polymer ?
#
loop_
_entity_poly.entity_id
_entity_poly.type
_entity_poly.pdbx_seq_one_letter_code
_entity_poly.pdbx_strand_id
1 'polypeptide(L)' 'MMKSNPKDLENIEVCSNCFSPRIVPYMGYETGKRFICQDCEHISVVTILFENLDSLVKFLREKRDSED' A
#
# COMPACT_ATOMS: atom_id res chain seq x y z
N MET A 1 -2.91 24.35 4.68
CA MET A 1 -3.75 23.24 5.18
C MET A 1 -4.40 22.58 3.98
N MET A 2 -3.90 21.42 3.55
CA MET A 2 -4.57 20.62 2.52
C MET A 2 -5.82 20.00 3.16
N LYS A 3 -7.00 20.35 2.67
CA LYS A 3 -8.25 19.71 3.06
C LYS A 3 -8.28 18.34 2.37
N SER A 4 -8.12 17.26 3.13
CA SER A 4 -8.38 15.90 2.64
C SER A 4 -9.85 15.79 2.24
N ASN A 5 -10.10 15.32 1.02
CA ASN A 5 -11.45 15.06 0.52
C ASN A 5 -11.95 13.78 1.22
N PRO A 6 -13.22 13.67 1.65
CA PRO A 6 -13.70 12.46 2.33
C PRO A 6 -13.57 11.18 1.49
N LYS A 7 -13.51 11.30 0.17
CA LYS A 7 -13.22 10.19 -0.76
C LYS A 7 -11.79 9.66 -0.68
N ASP A 8 -10.84 10.43 -0.14
CA ASP A 8 -9.47 9.97 0.08
C ASP A 8 -9.39 8.94 1.21
N LEU A 9 -10.49 8.75 1.97
CA LEU A 9 -10.65 7.68 2.96
C LEU A 9 -11.21 6.38 2.36
N GLU A 10 -11.64 6.37 1.10
CA GLU A 10 -12.15 5.18 0.44
C GLU A 10 -10.98 4.30 -0.01
N ASN A 11 -9.98 4.85 -0.70
CA ASN A 11 -8.91 4.01 -1.24
C ASN A 11 -7.78 3.73 -0.23
N ILE A 12 -7.27 2.49 -0.24
CA ILE A 12 -6.15 2.04 0.59
C ILE A 12 -4.97 1.71 -0.30
N GLU A 13 -3.87 2.45 -0.16
CA GLU A 13 -2.59 2.10 -0.78
C GLU A 13 -1.80 1.14 0.10
N VAL A 14 -1.25 0.09 -0.51
CA VAL A 14 -0.46 -0.92 0.19
C VAL A 14 0.85 -1.23 -0.52
N CYS A 15 1.77 -1.82 0.23
CA CYS A 15 3.04 -2.34 -0.27
C CYS A 15 2.83 -3.38 -1.38
N SER A 16 3.56 -3.24 -2.49
CA SER A 16 3.54 -4.18 -3.61
C SER A 16 4.10 -5.57 -3.29
N ASN A 17 4.79 -5.72 -2.17
CA ASN A 17 5.43 -6.97 -1.76
C ASN A 17 4.63 -7.72 -0.67
N CYS A 18 4.27 -7.03 0.41
CA CYS A 18 3.62 -7.66 1.56
C CYS A 18 2.18 -7.20 1.81
N PHE A 19 1.63 -6.30 0.99
CA PHE A 19 0.26 -5.76 1.12
C PHE A 19 -0.02 -5.00 2.43
N SER A 20 1.02 -4.62 3.17
CA SER A 20 0.86 -3.73 4.33
C SER A 20 0.50 -2.30 3.89
N PRO A 21 -0.47 -1.64 4.54
CA PRO A 21 -0.80 -0.24 4.28
C PRO A 21 0.22 0.74 4.89
N ARG A 22 1.19 0.26 5.67
CA ARG A 22 2.21 1.09 6.31
C ARG A 22 3.37 1.38 5.35
N ILE A 23 3.09 2.22 4.35
CA ILE A 23 4.06 2.70 3.36
C ILE A 23 4.31 4.19 3.55
N VAL A 24 5.56 4.62 3.41
CA VAL A 24 5.97 6.02 3.51
C VAL A 24 6.90 6.41 2.37
N PRO A 25 6.97 7.69 1.96
CA PRO A 25 7.92 8.12 0.94
C PRO A 25 9.36 7.79 1.32
N TYR A 26 10.09 7.19 0.39
CA TYR A 26 11.52 6.89 0.55
C TYR A 26 12.36 8.04 -0.01
N MET A 27 13.03 8.77 0.87
CA MET A 27 13.93 9.86 0.50
C MET A 27 15.35 9.31 0.22
N GLY A 28 15.51 8.69 -0.95
CA GLY A 28 16.81 8.25 -1.46
C GLY A 28 17.49 9.29 -2.37
N TYR A 29 18.75 9.04 -2.72
CA TYR A 29 19.53 9.89 -3.65
C TYR A 29 19.02 9.79 -5.11
N GLU A 30 18.34 8.70 -5.44
CA GLU A 30 17.82 8.43 -6.78
C GLU A 30 16.54 9.24 -7.05
N THR A 31 16.45 9.84 -8.25
CA THR A 31 15.32 10.66 -8.69
C THR A 31 14.06 9.83 -8.91
N GLY A 32 13.00 10.10 -8.16
CA GLY A 32 11.67 9.51 -8.36
C GLY A 32 10.83 9.43 -7.08
N LYS A 33 9.51 9.29 -7.22
CA LYS A 33 8.64 8.95 -6.09
C LYS A 33 8.86 7.48 -5.76
N ARG A 34 9.46 7.21 -4.61
CA ARG A 34 9.64 5.87 -4.05
C ARG A 34 8.92 5.77 -2.73
N PHE A 35 8.58 4.55 -2.36
CA PHE A 35 7.94 4.21 -1.11
C PHE A 35 8.75 3.12 -0.43
N ILE A 36 8.88 3.21 0.89
CA ILE A 36 9.43 2.15 1.74
C ILE A 36 8.30 1.61 2.63
N CYS A 37 8.18 0.29 2.67
CA CYS A 37 7.27 -0.37 3.58
C CYS A 37 7.89 -0.49 4.97
N GLN A 38 7.14 -0.11 6.01
CA GLN A 38 7.59 -0.18 7.40
C GLN A 38 7.58 -1.61 7.98
N ASP A 39 7.04 -2.57 7.24
CA ASP A 39 6.79 -3.93 7.74
C ASP A 39 7.72 -4.98 7.12
N CYS A 40 8.06 -4.82 5.85
CA CYS A 40 8.98 -5.73 5.16
C CYS A 40 10.20 -5.02 4.55
N GLU A 41 10.38 -3.72 4.83
CA GLU A 41 11.51 -2.88 4.37
C GLU A 41 11.66 -2.80 2.83
N HIS A 42 10.67 -3.30 2.08
CA HIS A 42 10.69 -3.27 0.62
C HIS A 42 10.57 -1.84 0.11
N ILE A 43 11.56 -1.41 -0.68
CA ILE A 43 11.57 -0.13 -1.38
C ILE A 43 11.03 -0.37 -2.80
N SER A 44 9.98 0.36 -3.16
CA SER A 44 9.32 0.23 -4.46
C SER A 44 8.96 1.58 -5.07
N VAL A 45 8.90 1.63 -6.39
CA VAL A 45 8.35 2.76 -7.17
C VAL A 45 6.85 2.61 -7.43
N VAL A 46 6.25 1.47 -7.04
CA VAL A 46 4.84 1.15 -7.22
C VAL A 46 4.19 0.73 -5.90
N THR A 47 2.93 1.14 -5.73
CA THR A 47 2.03 0.73 -4.65
C THR A 47 0.79 0.09 -5.28
N ILE A 48 0.05 -0.71 -4.50
CA ILE A 48 -1.20 -1.29 -4.96
C ILE A 48 -2.34 -0.52 -4.31
N LEU A 49 -3.33 -0.10 -5.11
CA LEU A 49 -4.51 0.60 -4.63
C LEU A 49 -5.68 -0.36 -4.51
N PHE A 50 -6.31 -0.39 -3.34
CA PHE A 50 -7.58 -1.05 -3.10
C PHE A 50 -8.68 -0.01 -2.95
N GLU A 51 -9.88 -0.31 -3.44
CA GLU A 51 -11.03 0.59 -3.37
C GLU A 51 -11.49 0.87 -1.93
N ASN A 52 -11.25 -0.07 -1.00
CA ASN A 52 -11.58 0.02 0.42
C ASN A 52 -10.93 -1.13 1.22
N LEU A 53 -11.14 -1.11 2.54
CA LEU A 53 -10.63 -2.14 3.46
C LEU A 53 -11.20 -3.53 3.19
N ASP A 54 -12.47 -3.63 2.82
CA ASP A 54 -13.12 -4.91 2.55
C ASP A 54 -12.48 -5.60 1.34
N SER A 55 -12.16 -4.83 0.29
CA SER A 55 -11.44 -5.32 -0.89
C SER A 55 -10.03 -5.86 -0.55
N LEU A 56 -9.29 -5.16 0.33
CA LEU A 56 -7.99 -5.65 0.81
C LEU A 56 -8.14 -6.93 1.64
N VAL A 57 -9.07 -6.97 2.59
CA VAL A 57 -9.30 -8.15 3.44
C VAL A 57 -9.72 -9.36 2.62
N LYS A 58 -10.61 -9.16 1.63
CA LYS A 58 -11.04 -10.22 0.71
C LYS A 58 -9.85 -10.79 -0.05
N PHE A 59 -9.02 -9.93 -0.64
CA PHE A 59 -7.82 -10.35 -1.36
C PHE A 59 -6.85 -11.14 -0.46
N LEU A 60 -6.62 -10.69 0.78
CA LEU A 60 -5.72 -11.39 1.71
C LEU A 60 -6.25 -12.77 2.11
N ARG A 61 -7.57 -12.93 2.24
CA ARG A 61 -8.20 -14.23 2.51
C ARG A 61 -8.02 -15.15 1.31
N GLU A 62 -8.40 -14.70 0.12
CA GLU A 62 -8.27 -15.48 -1.13
C GLU A 62 -6.82 -15.90 -1.38
N LYS A 63 -5.85 -15.01 -1.12
CA LYS A 63 -4.43 -15.32 -1.24
C LYS A 63 -4.00 -16.44 -0.28
N ARG A 64 -4.35 -16.32 1.00
CA ARG A 64 -4.02 -17.34 2.01
C ARG A 64 -4.62 -18.69 1.65
N ASP A 65 -5.89 -18.71 1.27
CA ASP A 65 -6.61 -19.94 0.95
C ASP A 65 -6.12 -20.59 -0.36
N SER A 66 -5.36 -19.86 -1.21
CA SER A 66 -4.74 -20.39 -2.44
C SER A 66 -3.34 -20.98 -2.24
N GLU A 67 -2.70 -20.70 -1.10
CA GLU A 67 -1.37 -21.19 -0.74
C GLU A 67 -1.43 -22.49 0.09
N ASP A 68 -2.63 -22.92 0.50
CA ASP A 68 -2.96 -24.21 1.15
C ASP A 68 -3.39 -25.29 0.13
#